data_AF-A0A1A8MYN1-F1
#
_entry.id   AF-A0A1A8MYN1-F1
#
_cell.length_a   1.000
_cell.length_b   1.000
_cell.length_c   1.000
_cell.angle_alpha   90.00
_cell.angle_beta   90.00
_cell.angle_gamma   90.00
#
_symmetry.space_group_name_H-M   'P 1'
#
loop_
_entity.id
_entity.type
_entity.pdbx_description
1 polymer ?
#
loop_
_entity_poly.entity_id
_entity_poly.type
_entity_poly.pdbx_seq_one_letter_code
_entity_poly.pdbx_strand_id
1 'polypeptide(L)'
;KKYYNAMKKLGSKKPQKPIPRPENKFQGLVFDLVNKQFFDIFIMVLICLNMVTMMVESDEQSEEMEFILFWINFVFIVVFTAECILKLIALRHYYFGIGWNIFDFVV
;
A
#
# COMPACT_ATOMS: atom_id res chain seq x y z
N LYS A 1 -32.97 -3.33 7.15
CA LYS A 1 -32.96 -1.86 7.43
C LYS A 1 -31.79 -1.41 8.33
N LYS A 2 -31.47 -2.10 9.44
CA LYS A 2 -30.38 -1.70 10.37
C LYS A 2 -28.98 -1.65 9.71
N TYR A 3 -28.59 -2.69 8.97
CA TYR A 3 -27.30 -2.74 8.24
C TYR A 3 -27.19 -1.67 7.14
N TYR A 4 -28.26 -1.45 6.37
CA TYR A 4 -28.31 -0.40 5.35
C TYR A 4 -28.04 1.00 5.94
N ASN A 5 -28.67 1.33 7.08
CA ASN A 5 -28.44 2.60 7.75
C ASN A 5 -27.02 2.72 8.32
N ALA A 6 -26.40 1.60 8.73
CA ALA A 6 -25.01 1.57 9.19
C ALA A 6 -24.02 1.82 8.03
N MET A 7 -24.21 1.16 6.89
CA MET A 7 -23.40 1.37 5.69
C MET A 7 -23.54 2.80 5.15
N LYS A 8 -24.76 3.36 5.15
CA LYS A 8 -25.00 4.76 4.76
C LYS A 8 -24.22 5.75 5.64
N LYS A 9 -24.09 5.48 6.94
CA LYS A 9 -23.29 6.30 7.86
C LYS A 9 -21.78 6.17 7.64
N LEU A 10 -21.29 5.00 7.19
CA LEU A 10 -19.86 4.82 6.87
C LEU A 10 -19.42 5.68 5.69
N GLY A 11 -20.27 5.80 4.65
CA GLY A 11 -20.00 6.67 3.50
C GLY A 11 -20.07 8.18 3.80
N SER A 12 -20.76 8.58 4.87
CA SER A 12 -20.94 9.99 5.26
C SER A 12 -19.99 10.44 6.39
N LYS A 13 -18.94 9.67 6.68
CA LYS A 13 -18.03 9.91 7.80
C LYS A 13 -17.16 11.15 7.51
N LYS A 14 -17.03 12.05 8.50
CA LYS A 14 -16.14 13.21 8.38
C LYS A 14 -14.68 12.74 8.17
N PRO A 15 -13.86 13.48 7.40
CA PRO A 15 -12.45 13.16 7.22
C PRO A 15 -11.75 13.10 8.58
N GLN A 16 -10.83 12.15 8.73
CA GLN A 16 -10.06 11.99 9.97
C GLN A 16 -9.12 13.19 10.15
N LYS A 17 -8.88 13.59 11.40
CA LYS A 17 -7.89 14.64 11.69
C LYS A 17 -6.50 14.20 11.21
N PRO A 18 -5.66 15.10 10.69
CA PRO A 18 -4.30 14.77 10.28
C PRO A 18 -3.51 14.18 11.46
N ILE A 19 -2.71 13.17 11.17
CA ILE A 19 -1.93 12.42 12.17
C ILE A 19 -0.79 13.32 12.68
N PRO A 20 -0.58 13.40 14.01
CA PRO A 20 0.49 14.23 14.55
C PRO A 20 1.86 13.73 14.10
N ARG A 21 2.73 14.67 13.70
CA ARG A 21 4.10 14.35 13.29
C ARG A 21 4.90 13.79 14.48
N PRO A 22 5.68 12.71 14.29
CA PRO A 22 6.49 12.15 15.36
C PRO A 22 7.63 13.09 15.78
N GLU A 23 7.99 13.06 17.07
CA GLU A 23 9.06 13.91 17.65
C GLU A 23 10.48 13.48 17.21
N ASN A 24 10.66 12.19 16.90
CA ASN A 24 11.94 11.64 16.48
C ASN A 24 12.30 12.12 15.07
N LYS A 25 13.46 12.77 14.90
CA LYS A 25 13.90 13.32 13.60
C LYS A 25 13.93 12.30 12.46
N PHE A 26 14.43 11.09 12.73
CA PHE A 26 14.48 10.01 11.74
C PHE A 26 13.06 9.59 11.30
N GLN A 27 12.17 9.37 12.27
CA GLN A 27 10.79 9.00 11.97
C GLN A 27 10.01 10.15 11.33
N GLY A 28 10.31 11.39 11.68
CA GLY A 28 9.77 12.59 11.03
C GLY A 28 10.12 12.63 9.56
N LEU A 29 11.34 12.27 9.18
CA LEU A 29 11.75 12.18 7.77
C LEU A 29 10.99 11.07 7.04
N VAL A 30 10.85 9.88 7.65
CA VAL A 30 10.08 8.77 7.06
C VAL A 30 8.59 9.14 6.94
N PHE A 31 8.04 9.81 7.95
CA PHE A 31 6.67 10.32 7.94
C PHE A 31 6.47 11.35 6.83
N ASP A 32 7.39 12.29 6.66
CA ASP A 32 7.31 13.30 5.61
C ASP A 32 7.42 12.67 4.21
N LEU A 33 8.20 11.60 4.05
CA LEU A 33 8.33 10.85 2.79
C LEU A 33 7.05 10.08 2.45
N VAL A 34 6.52 9.29 3.38
CA VAL A 34 5.34 8.44 3.17
C VAL A 34 4.08 9.27 2.95
N ASN A 35 3.96 10.46 3.57
CA ASN A 35 2.81 11.34 3.36
C ASN A 35 2.92 12.23 2.12
N LYS A 36 4.01 12.13 1.31
CA LYS A 36 4.07 12.88 0.05
C LYS A 36 3.19 12.22 -1.00
N GLN A 37 2.40 13.04 -1.69
CA GLN A 37 1.58 12.60 -2.82
C GLN A 37 2.39 11.85 -3.90
N PHE A 38 3.67 12.21 -4.08
CA PHE A 38 4.56 11.49 -4.99
C PHE A 38 4.72 10.02 -4.62
N PHE A 39 4.85 9.71 -3.33
CA PHE A 39 4.98 8.35 -2.82
C PHE A 39 3.71 7.55 -3.11
N ASP A 40 2.54 8.13 -2.81
CA ASP A 40 1.25 7.49 -3.10
C ASP A 40 1.08 7.21 -4.60
N ILE A 41 1.41 8.17 -5.48
CA ILE A 41 1.33 7.98 -6.94
C ILE A 41 2.29 6.88 -7.39
N PHE A 42 3.51 6.85 -6.86
CA PHE A 42 4.50 5.83 -7.19
C PHE A 42 3.99 4.42 -6.88
N ILE A 43 3.40 4.21 -5.70
CA ILE A 43 2.82 2.92 -5.32
C ILE A 43 1.63 2.56 -6.21
N MET A 44 0.76 3.51 -6.55
CA MET A 44 -0.35 3.26 -7.47
C MET A 44 0.11 2.81 -8.86
N VAL A 45 1.19 3.41 -9.38
CA VAL A 45 1.78 3.00 -10.67
C VAL A 45 2.35 1.58 -10.57
N LEU A 46 3.04 1.24 -9.48
CA LEU A 46 3.58 -0.12 -9.29
C LEU A 46 2.48 -1.18 -9.19
N ILE A 47 1.34 -0.88 -8.57
CA ILE A 47 0.18 -1.77 -8.54
C ILE A 47 -0.33 -2.03 -9.97
N CYS A 48 -0.42 -0.97 -10.80
CA CYS A 48 -0.81 -1.14 -12.20
C CYS A 48 0.20 -1.99 -12.98
N LEU A 49 1.50 -1.79 -12.77
CA LEU A 49 2.54 -2.57 -13.44
C LEU A 49 2.51 -4.04 -13.00
N ASN A 50 2.33 -4.32 -11.70
CA ASN A 50 2.19 -5.69 -11.19
C ASN A 50 0.95 -6.39 -11.77
N MET A 51 -0.16 -5.67 -11.95
CA MET A 51 -1.34 -6.23 -12.61
C MET A 51 -1.02 -6.62 -14.06
N VAL A 52 -0.26 -5.79 -14.79
CA VAL A 52 0.15 -6.11 -16.17
C VAL A 52 1.08 -7.33 -16.20
N THR A 53 2.01 -7.47 -15.26
CA THR A 53 2.90 -8.65 -15.24
C THR A 53 2.15 -9.94 -14.99
N MET A 54 1.15 -9.93 -14.11
CA MET A 54 0.25 -11.07 -13.92
C MET A 54 -0.63 -11.36 -15.15
N MET A 55 -0.97 -10.35 -15.96
CA MET A 55 -1.71 -10.57 -17.22
C MET A 55 -0.85 -11.14 -18.34
N VAL A 56 0.46 -10.93 -18.30
CA VAL A 56 1.42 -11.45 -19.28
C VAL A 56 1.79 -12.91 -19.01
N GLU A 57 1.51 -13.40 -17.79
CA GLU A 57 1.65 -14.80 -17.42
C GLU A 57 0.72 -15.69 -18.29
N SER A 58 1.28 -16.67 -18.97
CA SER A 58 0.57 -17.63 -19.84
C SER A 58 0.98 -19.08 -19.52
N ASP A 59 0.19 -20.10 -19.89
CA ASP A 59 0.52 -21.51 -19.54
C ASP A 59 1.70 -22.11 -20.31
N GLU A 60 2.04 -21.60 -21.50
CA GLU A 60 3.12 -22.13 -22.37
C GLU A 60 4.29 -21.14 -22.52
N GLN A 61 4.92 -20.74 -21.41
CA GLN A 61 6.05 -19.80 -21.43
C GLN A 61 7.39 -20.51 -21.65
N SER A 62 8.34 -19.78 -22.23
CA SER A 62 9.74 -20.22 -22.24
C SER A 62 10.35 -20.12 -20.84
N GLU A 63 11.32 -20.99 -20.53
CA GLU A 63 12.04 -20.97 -19.24
C GLU A 63 12.71 -19.61 -18.97
N GLU A 64 13.15 -18.91 -20.02
CA GLU A 64 13.73 -17.56 -19.90
C GLU A 64 12.69 -16.53 -19.45
N MET A 65 11.47 -16.60 -19.97
CA MET A 65 10.37 -15.70 -19.61
C MET A 65 9.89 -15.95 -18.17
N GLU A 66 9.80 -17.22 -17.78
CA GLU A 66 9.46 -17.61 -16.40
C GLU A 66 10.48 -17.05 -15.40
N PHE A 67 11.78 -17.19 -15.70
CA PHE A 67 12.84 -16.66 -14.84
C PHE A 67 12.78 -15.13 -14.71
N ILE A 68 12.52 -14.42 -15.81
CA ILE A 68 12.40 -12.95 -15.79
C ILE A 68 11.17 -12.53 -14.98
N LEU A 69 10.01 -13.14 -15.20
CA LEU A 69 8.78 -12.83 -14.47
C LEU A 69 8.91 -13.14 -12.97
N PHE A 70 9.60 -14.22 -12.61
CA PHE A 70 9.92 -14.53 -11.21
C PHE A 70 10.69 -13.39 -10.54
N TRP A 71 11.75 -12.89 -11.16
CA TRP A 71 12.52 -11.78 -10.60
C TRP A 71 11.72 -10.48 -10.51
N ILE A 72 10.87 -10.20 -11.51
CA ILE A 72 10.00 -9.02 -11.50
C ILE A 72 8.99 -9.11 -10.35
N ASN A 73 8.31 -10.24 -10.19
CA ASN A 73 7.37 -10.48 -9.10
C ASN A 73 8.06 -10.42 -7.73
N PHE A 74 9.27 -10.95 -7.61
CA PHE A 74 10.08 -10.84 -6.40
C PHE A 74 10.39 -9.38 -6.05
N VAL A 75 10.75 -8.56 -7.03
CA VAL A 75 10.96 -7.11 -6.82
C VAL A 75 9.68 -6.43 -6.36
N PHE A 76 8.51 -6.73 -6.94
CA PHE A 76 7.25 -6.16 -6.48
C PHE A 76 6.94 -6.52 -5.03
N ILE A 77 7.13 -7.79 -4.63
CA ILE A 77 6.94 -8.23 -3.24
C ILE A 77 7.84 -7.43 -2.29
N VAL A 78 9.13 -7.28 -2.63
CA VAL A 78 10.09 -6.52 -1.81
C VAL A 78 9.65 -5.06 -1.68
N VAL A 79 9.19 -4.43 -2.76
CA VAL A 79 8.78 -3.02 -2.74
C VAL A 79 7.50 -2.81 -1.92
N PHE A 80 6.47 -3.64 -2.10
CA PHE A 80 5.24 -3.53 -1.29
C PHE A 80 5.48 -3.86 0.19
N THR A 81 6.33 -4.84 0.47
CA THR A 81 6.74 -5.14 1.86
C THR A 81 7.49 -3.96 2.49
N ALA A 82 8.44 -3.35 1.75
CA ALA A 82 9.18 -2.19 2.22
C ALA A 82 8.25 -0.99 2.45
N GLU A 83 7.29 -0.77 1.56
CA GLU A 83 6.27 0.27 1.70
C GLU A 83 5.46 0.09 2.99
N CYS A 84 4.99 -1.13 3.26
CA CYS A 84 4.21 -1.44 4.45
C CYS A 84 5.02 -1.16 5.72
N ILE A 85 6.29 -1.59 5.75
CA ILE A 85 7.21 -1.34 6.86
C ILE A 85 7.43 0.17 7.06
N LEU A 86 7.64 0.93 5.98
CA LEU A 86 7.83 2.38 6.05
C LEU A 86 6.58 3.08 6.61
N LYS A 87 5.38 2.70 6.15
CA LYS A 87 4.11 3.21 6.70
C LYS A 87 3.92 2.84 8.18
N LEU A 88 4.30 1.63 8.58
CA LEU A 88 4.22 1.18 9.97
C LEU A 88 5.15 1.99 10.88
N ILE A 89 6.39 2.24 10.44
CA ILE A 89 7.35 3.09 11.17
C ILE A 89 6.86 4.54 11.24
N ALA A 90 6.32 5.08 10.15
CA ALA A 90 5.81 6.45 10.10
C ALA A 90 4.61 6.66 11.03
N LEU A 91 3.61 5.77 10.95
CA LEU A 91 2.27 5.99 11.52
C LEU A 91 2.07 5.29 12.88
N ARG A 92 2.90 4.29 13.23
CA ARG A 92 2.80 3.51 14.48
C ARG A 92 1.37 2.98 14.71
N HIS A 93 0.74 3.33 15.84
CA HIS A 93 -0.64 2.93 16.17
C HIS A 93 -1.69 3.52 15.22
N TYR A 94 -1.42 4.67 14.58
CA TYR A 94 -2.34 5.27 13.62
C TYR A 94 -2.45 4.46 12.33
N TYR A 95 -1.47 3.60 12.03
CA TYR A 95 -1.51 2.68 10.88
C TYR A 95 -2.78 1.83 10.90
N PHE A 96 -3.08 1.21 12.06
CA PHE A 96 -4.25 0.37 12.27
C PHE A 96 -5.57 1.14 12.43
N GLY A 97 -5.54 2.48 12.39
CA GLY A 97 -6.75 3.31 12.36
C GLY A 97 -7.31 3.52 10.95
N ILE A 98 -6.50 3.23 9.93
CA ILE A 98 -6.83 3.45 8.52
C ILE A 98 -7.15 2.11 7.88
N GLY A 99 -8.41 1.91 7.48
CA GLY A 99 -8.87 0.64 6.90
C GLY A 99 -8.10 0.22 5.64
N TRP A 100 -7.68 1.19 4.83
CA TRP A 100 -6.86 0.93 3.64
C TRP A 100 -5.48 0.34 3.97
N ASN A 101 -4.82 0.85 5.02
CA ASN A 101 -3.53 0.31 5.46
C ASN A 101 -3.66 -1.08 6.08
N ILE A 102 -4.80 -1.39 6.70
CA ILE A 102 -5.08 -2.76 7.18
C ILE A 102 -5.25 -3.71 6.00
N PHE A 103 -5.98 -3.30 4.96
CA PHE A 103 -6.12 -4.09 3.75
C PHE A 103 -4.75 -4.37 3.11
N ASP A 104 -3.94 -3.34 2.95
CA ASP A 104 -2.58 -3.38 2.39
C ASP A 104 -1.62 -4.28 3.21
N PHE A 105 -1.80 -4.37 4.53
CA PHE A 105 -1.00 -5.25 5.40
C PHE A 105 -1.38 -6.74 5.29
N VAL A 106 -2.61 -7.03 4.88
CA VAL A 106 -3.13 -8.41 4.80
C VAL A 106 -2.83 -9.05 3.45
N VAL A 107 -2.77 -8.25 2.40
CA VAL A 107 -2.39 -8.66 1.04
C VAL A 107 -0.89 -8.90 0.99
#